data_AF-A0A845XRT2-F1
#
_entry.id   AF-A0A845XRT2-F1
#
_cell.length_a   1.000
_cell.length_b   1.000
_cell.length_c   1.000
_cell.angle_alpha   90.00
_cell.angle_beta   90.00
_cell.angle_gamma   90.00
#
_symmetry.space_group_name_H-M   'P 1'
#
loop_
_entity.id
_entity.type
_entity.pdbx_description
1 polymer ?
#
loop_
_entity_poly.entity_id
_entity_poly.type
_entity_poly.pdbx_seq_one_letter_code
_entity_poly.pdbx_strand_id
1 'polypeptide(L)'
;MSNLYLLTTTLLTGGAMSAPPPPPLPANPSDSLSTLLVSTANKALQAGVSHKIVPTLETTVKTSSPQFSSQWQKRSPTKLLQPFSDELTSLPLAASPLNPPILGDFNSISPSGALSVGELNSPRVAPQSWGARGAKLGVKYRQSLPNYRPATPSPKSGTELYYQRLAALRAGKLYTRLPAHSFSSFWAKGLNHKGVPLSKPTYQQWKQLLAQEARAVAYGQGNNRLSMVVGDSLSLWLPAQGLPKYQLWLNQGISGENTSQILSRLSAFSQTRPDTIYVMAGINDLRQGKTDQVIVNNLRQITRQLRQNHPQAQLIIQSILPTRATAISNQRIRNLNQQIAQIAQQEGAAYLNLHKLFTDSKGQMQHNLTTDGIHLTPLGYQVWQEALQYTESLIAANRARASSL
;
A
#
# COMPACT_ATOMS: atom_id res chain seq x y z
N MET A 1 -53.40 55.96 -20.49
CA MET A 1 -52.69 55.29 -19.37
C MET A 1 -52.48 53.84 -19.78
N SER A 2 -51.24 53.48 -20.07
CA SER A 2 -50.83 52.16 -20.55
C SER A 2 -49.54 51.80 -19.82
N ASN A 3 -49.51 50.66 -19.13
CA ASN A 3 -48.29 49.87 -18.83
C ASN A 3 -48.73 48.62 -18.04
N LEU A 4 -48.65 47.41 -18.59
CA LEU A 4 -47.49 46.54 -18.91
C LEU A 4 -47.28 45.51 -17.79
N TYR A 5 -47.58 44.26 -18.13
CA TYR A 5 -47.33 43.05 -17.35
C TYR A 5 -45.83 42.89 -17.06
N LEU A 6 -45.46 42.76 -15.78
CA LEU A 6 -44.15 42.28 -15.37
C LEU A 6 -44.28 40.83 -14.88
N LEU A 7 -43.88 39.90 -15.75
CA LEU A 7 -43.59 38.51 -15.41
C LEU A 7 -42.27 38.48 -14.60
N THR A 8 -42.36 38.15 -13.31
CA THR A 8 -41.19 37.85 -12.48
C THR A 8 -40.75 36.41 -12.72
N THR A 9 -39.70 36.24 -13.51
CA THR A 9 -39.01 34.97 -13.69
C THR A 9 -38.16 34.70 -12.46
N THR A 10 -38.57 33.78 -11.60
CA THR A 10 -37.72 33.27 -10.52
C THR A 10 -36.78 32.22 -11.10
N LEU A 11 -35.53 32.60 -11.36
CA LEU A 11 -34.45 31.65 -11.62
C LEU A 11 -34.17 30.87 -10.32
N LEU A 12 -34.70 29.65 -10.25
CA LEU A 12 -34.22 28.61 -9.34
C LEU A 12 -32.82 28.18 -9.76
N THR A 13 -31.80 28.92 -9.33
CA THR A 13 -30.43 28.41 -9.32
C THR A 13 -30.33 27.38 -8.19
N GLY A 14 -30.67 26.13 -8.52
CA GLY A 14 -30.34 24.96 -7.71
C GLY A 14 -28.83 24.76 -7.68
N GLY A 15 -28.11 25.63 -6.98
CA GLY A 15 -26.76 25.37 -6.54
C GLY A 15 -26.83 24.24 -5.53
N ALA A 16 -26.36 23.04 -5.91
CA ALA A 16 -26.12 21.97 -4.96
C ALA A 16 -25.30 22.56 -3.82
N MET A 17 -25.88 22.67 -2.62
CA MET A 17 -25.14 23.07 -1.44
C MET A 17 -24.06 22.01 -1.25
N SER A 18 -22.83 22.34 -1.66
CA SER A 18 -21.68 21.46 -1.45
C SER A 18 -21.56 21.31 0.06
N ALA A 19 -21.69 20.07 0.56
CA ALA A 19 -21.40 19.79 1.95
C ALA A 19 -20.04 20.44 2.31
N PRO A 20 -19.94 21.16 3.44
CA PRO A 20 -18.69 21.78 3.83
C PRO A 20 -17.60 20.70 3.91
N PRO A 21 -16.34 21.03 3.52
CA PRO A 21 -15.25 20.07 3.62
C PRO A 21 -15.15 19.55 5.06
N PRO A 22 -14.72 18.29 5.28
CA PRO A 22 -14.57 17.77 6.63
C PRO A 22 -13.65 18.69 7.45
N PRO A 23 -13.93 18.87 8.76
CA PRO A 23 -13.14 19.74 9.60
C PRO A 23 -11.66 19.36 9.47
N PRO A 24 -10.76 20.35 9.34
CA PRO A 24 -9.34 20.06 9.23
C PRO A 24 -8.91 19.26 10.47
N LEU A 25 -8.08 18.23 10.27
CA LEU A 25 -7.34 17.67 11.38
C LEU A 25 -6.55 18.82 12.05
N PRO A 26 -6.37 18.82 13.38
CA PRO A 26 -5.64 19.89 14.06
C PRO A 26 -4.34 20.22 13.34
N ALA A 27 -3.91 21.48 13.32
CA ALA A 27 -2.70 21.90 12.61
C ALA A 27 -1.44 21.18 13.13
N ASN A 28 -1.49 20.63 14.35
CA ASN A 28 -0.42 19.86 14.96
C ASN A 28 -0.92 18.75 15.91
N PRO A 29 -1.43 17.62 15.40
CA PRO A 29 -1.31 16.36 16.13
C PRO A 29 0.17 15.92 16.18
N SER A 30 1.06 16.53 15.37
CA SER A 30 2.45 16.11 15.13
C SER A 30 3.40 16.20 16.31
N ASP A 31 3.13 17.01 17.35
CA ASP A 31 3.95 16.96 18.57
C ASP A 31 3.52 15.85 19.54
N SER A 32 2.26 15.41 19.53
CA SER A 32 1.89 14.19 20.27
C SER A 32 2.18 12.94 19.45
N LEU A 33 1.89 12.95 18.14
CA LEU A 33 2.15 11.85 17.20
C LEU A 33 3.62 11.49 17.06
N SER A 34 4.47 12.48 16.82
CA SER A 34 5.90 12.23 16.69
C SER A 34 6.48 11.79 18.04
N THR A 35 6.02 12.34 19.16
CA THR A 35 6.53 12.00 20.50
C THR A 35 6.04 10.64 20.98
N LEU A 36 4.79 10.25 20.68
CA LEU A 36 4.24 8.92 20.98
C LEU A 36 4.87 7.84 20.10
N LEU A 37 5.07 8.11 18.81
CA LEU A 37 5.71 7.19 17.87
C LEU A 37 7.21 7.06 18.16
N VAL A 38 7.92 8.16 18.43
CA VAL A 38 9.36 8.13 18.80
C VAL A 38 9.58 7.45 20.15
N SER A 39 8.72 7.70 21.15
CA SER A 39 8.83 7.00 22.44
C SER A 39 8.52 5.50 22.32
N THR A 40 7.61 5.10 21.42
CA THR A 40 7.30 3.69 21.16
C THR A 40 8.38 3.00 20.32
N ALA A 41 8.91 3.66 19.30
CA ALA A 41 10.01 3.16 18.47
C ALA A 41 11.31 3.01 19.26
N ASN A 42 11.66 3.99 20.10
CA ASN A 42 12.84 3.91 20.97
C ASN A 42 12.72 2.78 22.00
N LYS A 43 11.53 2.55 22.58
CA LYS A 43 11.28 1.42 23.49
C LYS A 43 11.35 0.07 22.78
N ALA A 44 10.83 -0.05 21.55
CA ALA A 44 10.88 -1.29 20.77
C ALA A 44 12.30 -1.64 20.31
N LEU A 45 13.09 -0.64 19.89
CA LEU A 45 14.50 -0.79 19.51
C LEU A 45 15.39 -1.19 20.71
N GLN A 46 15.10 -0.69 21.91
CA GLN A 46 15.83 -1.08 23.13
C GLN A 46 15.41 -2.45 23.67
N ALA A 47 14.17 -2.89 23.44
CA ALA A 47 13.63 -4.13 24.00
C ALA A 47 13.86 -5.39 23.13
N GLY A 48 14.29 -5.25 21.87
CA GLY A 48 14.45 -6.40 20.96
C GLY A 48 13.13 -7.12 20.63
N VAL A 49 11.98 -6.47 20.87
CA VAL A 49 10.63 -7.04 20.68
C VAL A 49 10.02 -6.51 19.39
N SER A 50 9.38 -7.40 18.62
CA SER A 50 8.62 -7.07 17.42
C SER A 50 7.58 -5.98 17.67
N HIS A 51 7.80 -4.86 16.99
CA HIS A 51 6.94 -3.69 16.80
C HIS A 51 5.44 -4.00 16.84
N LYS A 52 4.78 -3.58 17.93
CA LYS A 52 3.35 -3.31 17.95
C LYS A 52 3.16 -1.91 18.51
N ILE A 53 2.95 -0.95 17.63
CA ILE A 53 2.31 0.32 18.02
C ILE A 53 0.82 0.00 18.12
N VAL A 54 0.36 -0.34 19.33
CA VAL A 54 -1.08 -0.57 19.59
C VAL A 54 -1.70 0.75 20.03
N PRO A 55 -2.65 1.33 19.27
CA PRO A 55 -3.59 2.25 19.85
C PRO A 55 -4.52 1.43 20.76
N THR A 56 -4.55 1.74 22.05
CA THR A 56 -5.58 1.26 22.98
C THR A 56 -6.89 1.99 22.67
N LEU A 57 -7.55 1.57 21.60
CA LEU A 57 -8.95 1.83 21.35
C LEU A 57 -9.56 0.51 20.93
N GLU A 58 -10.06 -0.23 21.92
CA GLU A 58 -11.01 -1.31 21.72
C GLU A 58 -12.30 -0.72 21.17
N THR A 59 -12.34 -0.49 19.87
CA THR A 59 -13.61 -0.42 19.15
C THR A 59 -13.83 -1.78 18.53
N THR A 60 -14.50 -2.66 19.28
CA THR A 60 -15.17 -3.86 18.78
C THR A 60 -16.26 -3.45 17.79
N VAL A 61 -15.89 -2.98 16.60
CA VAL A 61 -16.79 -3.00 15.46
C VAL A 61 -16.52 -4.31 14.73
N LYS A 62 -17.44 -5.27 14.90
CA LYS A 62 -17.54 -6.43 14.00
C LYS A 62 -17.85 -5.90 12.59
N THR A 63 -16.82 -5.49 11.86
CA THR A 63 -16.93 -5.14 10.45
C THR A 63 -16.45 -6.32 9.63
N SER A 64 -17.36 -6.88 8.83
CA SER A 64 -16.97 -7.80 7.78
C SER A 64 -15.98 -7.12 6.84
N SER A 65 -15.05 -7.89 6.27
CA SER A 65 -14.10 -7.35 5.30
C SER A 65 -14.84 -6.68 4.13
N PRO A 66 -14.50 -5.42 3.77
CA PRO A 66 -15.19 -4.71 2.70
C PRO A 66 -15.11 -5.50 1.39
N GLN A 67 -16.26 -5.78 0.79
CA GLN A 67 -16.32 -6.48 -0.49
C GLN A 67 -16.17 -5.49 -1.64
N PHE A 68 -15.30 -5.84 -2.60
CA PHE A 68 -15.17 -5.12 -3.87
C PHE A 68 -16.02 -5.83 -4.93
N SER A 69 -16.99 -5.10 -5.49
CA SER A 69 -17.97 -5.66 -6.43
C SER A 69 -17.34 -5.87 -7.82
N SER A 70 -17.59 -7.03 -8.44
CA SER A 70 -17.22 -7.28 -9.85
C SER A 70 -18.19 -6.65 -10.85
N GLN A 71 -19.24 -5.95 -10.40
CA GLN A 71 -20.25 -5.33 -11.28
C GLN A 71 -19.66 -4.32 -12.29
N TRP A 72 -18.50 -3.74 -12.01
CA TRP A 72 -17.79 -2.88 -12.97
C TRP A 72 -17.45 -3.61 -14.27
N GLN A 73 -17.25 -4.94 -14.23
CA GLN A 73 -16.98 -5.76 -15.41
C GLN A 73 -18.20 -5.85 -16.34
N LYS A 74 -19.42 -5.80 -15.80
CA LYS A 74 -20.67 -5.84 -16.58
C LYS A 74 -20.97 -4.54 -17.33
N ARG A 75 -20.40 -3.42 -16.87
CA ARG A 75 -20.56 -2.08 -17.46
C ARG A 75 -19.36 -1.66 -18.31
N SER A 76 -18.33 -2.50 -18.40
CA SER A 76 -17.15 -2.25 -19.21
C SER A 76 -17.32 -2.95 -20.56
N PRO A 77 -17.42 -2.24 -21.70
CA PRO A 77 -17.34 -2.90 -22.99
C PRO A 77 -16.01 -3.66 -23.05
N THR A 78 -16.09 -4.93 -23.42
CA THR A 78 -15.01 -5.94 -23.50
C THR A 78 -13.77 -5.47 -24.27
N LYS A 79 -13.87 -4.36 -25.01
CA LYS A 79 -12.79 -3.67 -25.73
C LYS A 79 -11.78 -2.90 -24.84
N LEU A 80 -12.07 -2.64 -23.56
CA LEU A 80 -11.26 -1.72 -22.72
C LEU A 80 -10.01 -2.33 -22.05
N LEU A 81 -9.78 -3.65 -22.18
CA LEU A 81 -8.57 -4.35 -21.70
C LEU A 81 -7.54 -4.61 -22.82
N GLN A 82 -7.86 -4.24 -24.06
CA GLN A 82 -6.92 -4.30 -25.20
C GLN A 82 -6.14 -2.98 -25.24
N PRO A 83 -4.90 -2.97 -24.73
CA PRO A 83 -3.78 -3.34 -25.59
C PRO A 83 -2.70 -4.18 -24.87
N PHE A 84 -3.06 -5.14 -24.02
CA PHE A 84 -2.14 -6.24 -23.72
C PHE A 84 -2.32 -7.31 -24.78
N SER A 85 -1.78 -7.05 -25.97
CA SER A 85 -1.72 -7.99 -27.09
C SER A 85 -1.21 -9.35 -26.62
N ASP A 86 -2.02 -10.39 -26.82
CA ASP A 86 -1.74 -11.83 -26.84
C ASP A 86 -0.96 -12.53 -25.70
N GLU A 87 -0.28 -11.84 -24.79
CA GLU A 87 0.43 -12.45 -23.67
C GLU A 87 -0.48 -12.94 -22.54
N LEU A 88 -1.73 -12.49 -22.56
CA LEU A 88 -2.61 -12.44 -21.39
C LEU A 88 -4.04 -12.96 -21.69
N THR A 89 -4.31 -13.42 -22.91
CA THR A 89 -5.58 -14.02 -23.35
C THR A 89 -5.81 -15.44 -22.81
N SER A 90 -4.91 -15.97 -21.99
CA SER A 90 -4.92 -17.34 -21.47
C SER A 90 -5.07 -17.45 -19.95
N LEU A 91 -5.46 -16.38 -19.26
CA LEU A 91 -5.84 -16.50 -17.86
C LEU A 91 -7.06 -17.43 -17.77
N PRO A 92 -7.05 -18.51 -16.96
CA PRO A 92 -8.25 -19.29 -16.73
C PRO A 92 -9.32 -18.36 -16.13
N LEU A 93 -10.53 -18.40 -16.72
CA LEU A 93 -11.72 -17.78 -16.15
C LEU A 93 -11.88 -18.31 -14.71
N ALA A 94 -11.63 -17.44 -13.74
CA ALA A 94 -11.95 -17.62 -12.32
C ALA A 94 -11.64 -19.01 -11.73
N ALA A 95 -10.38 -19.27 -11.34
CA ALA A 95 -10.18 -20.07 -10.14
C ALA A 95 -10.50 -19.17 -8.94
N SER A 96 -11.61 -19.48 -8.25
CA SER A 96 -12.05 -18.77 -7.04
C SER A 96 -10.88 -18.47 -6.08
N PRO A 97 -10.74 -17.24 -5.57
CA PRO A 97 -9.88 -17.02 -4.43
C PRO A 97 -10.62 -17.56 -3.21
N LEU A 98 -10.30 -18.80 -2.80
CA LEU A 98 -10.27 -19.35 -1.42
C LEU A 98 -10.59 -20.86 -1.39
N ASN A 99 -9.57 -21.69 -1.17
CA ASN A 99 -9.46 -22.68 -0.07
C ASN A 99 -8.19 -23.51 -0.29
N PRO A 100 -7.19 -23.54 0.62
CA PRO A 100 -6.35 -24.73 0.71
C PRO A 100 -7.24 -25.90 1.14
N PRO A 101 -7.01 -27.14 0.66
CA PRO A 101 -7.71 -28.29 1.21
C PRO A 101 -7.47 -28.34 2.71
N ILE A 102 -8.56 -28.42 3.48
CA ILE A 102 -8.52 -28.86 4.88
C ILE A 102 -7.87 -30.24 4.84
N LEU A 103 -6.64 -30.34 5.37
CA LEU A 103 -6.06 -31.63 5.73
C LEU A 103 -6.94 -32.20 6.83
N GLY A 104 -7.91 -33.02 6.41
CA GLY A 104 -8.73 -33.83 7.29
C GLY A 104 -7.87 -34.83 8.04
N ASP A 105 -8.31 -35.11 9.25
CA ASP A 105 -7.76 -36.10 10.17
C ASP A 105 -7.41 -37.42 9.46
N PHE A 106 -6.12 -37.74 9.36
CA PHE A 106 -5.67 -39.10 9.11
C PHE A 106 -5.50 -39.80 10.46
N ASN A 107 -6.61 -40.30 10.98
CA ASN A 107 -6.59 -41.45 11.86
C ASN A 107 -7.49 -42.52 11.25
N SER A 108 -6.96 -43.74 11.22
CA SER A 108 -7.53 -44.98 10.66
C SER A 108 -7.56 -45.07 9.13
N ILE A 109 -6.69 -45.93 8.60
CA ILE A 109 -7.05 -47.15 7.86
C ILE A 109 -5.75 -47.94 7.66
N SER A 110 -5.70 -49.11 8.29
CA SER A 110 -4.69 -50.15 8.09
C SER A 110 -4.81 -50.75 6.68
N PRO A 111 -3.71 -51.14 6.02
CA PRO A 111 -3.80 -52.07 4.90
C PRO A 111 -3.48 -53.49 5.37
N SER A 112 -4.47 -54.36 5.25
CA SER A 112 -4.35 -55.82 5.33
C SER A 112 -3.99 -56.39 3.95
N GLY A 113 -2.88 -57.14 3.88
CA GLY A 113 -2.59 -58.20 2.90
C GLY A 113 -2.46 -57.80 1.42
N ALA A 114 -1.67 -58.46 0.57
CA ALA A 114 -0.70 -59.53 0.69
C ALA A 114 0.07 -59.60 -0.65
N LEU A 115 1.07 -60.50 -0.69
CA LEU A 115 1.89 -60.97 -1.83
C LEU A 115 3.24 -60.24 -1.97
N SER A 116 4.42 -60.87 -2.11
CA SER A 116 4.95 -62.22 -1.83
C SER A 116 6.38 -62.25 -2.44
N VAL A 117 7.37 -62.58 -1.59
CA VAL A 117 8.60 -63.36 -1.88
C VAL A 117 9.72 -62.77 -2.77
N GLY A 118 10.95 -62.83 -2.25
CA GLY A 118 12.20 -62.76 -3.01
C GLY A 118 13.42 -62.45 -2.14
N GLU A 119 14.05 -63.49 -1.58
CA GLU A 119 15.33 -63.48 -0.82
C GLU A 119 16.51 -62.86 -1.59
N LEU A 120 17.50 -62.29 -0.89
CA LEU A 120 18.89 -62.81 -0.81
C LEU A 120 19.89 -61.81 -0.19
N ASN A 121 20.61 -62.34 0.80
CA ASN A 121 22.02 -62.15 1.14
C ASN A 121 22.56 -60.83 1.73
N SER A 122 22.93 -60.94 3.01
CA SER A 122 24.09 -60.26 3.62
C SER A 122 25.41 -60.84 3.09
N PRO A 123 26.55 -60.18 3.36
CA PRO A 123 27.41 -60.76 4.41
C PRO A 123 27.99 -59.76 5.42
N ARG A 124 28.27 -60.33 6.60
CA ARG A 124 29.02 -59.81 7.75
C ARG A 124 30.49 -59.57 7.42
N VAL A 125 31.11 -58.57 8.08
CA VAL A 125 32.43 -58.70 8.73
C VAL A 125 32.44 -57.83 10.01
N ALA A 126 32.95 -58.38 11.11
CA ALA A 126 33.25 -57.76 12.40
C ALA A 126 34.77 -57.88 12.66
N PRO A 127 35.30 -57.60 13.87
CA PRO A 127 35.33 -56.37 14.68
C PRO A 127 36.79 -55.96 14.99
N GLN A 128 37.05 -54.75 15.54
CA GLN A 128 38.18 -54.56 16.48
C GLN A 128 38.11 -53.25 17.27
N SER A 129 38.30 -53.42 18.57
CA SER A 129 38.37 -52.45 19.68
C SER A 129 39.62 -51.57 19.65
N TRP A 130 39.59 -50.43 20.38
CA TRP A 130 40.54 -49.89 21.38
C TRP A 130 39.88 -48.60 21.94
N GLY A 131 39.63 -48.45 23.23
CA GLY A 131 40.58 -47.87 24.18
C GLY A 131 39.90 -46.71 24.92
N ALA A 132 39.95 -46.72 26.25
CA ALA A 132 39.14 -45.89 27.14
C ALA A 132 39.65 -44.44 27.35
N ARG A 133 38.72 -43.63 27.88
CA ARG A 133 38.87 -42.36 28.64
C ARG A 133 38.72 -41.05 27.86
N GLY A 134 37.69 -40.30 28.26
CA GLY A 134 37.48 -38.92 27.85
C GLY A 134 36.04 -38.49 28.07
N ALA A 135 35.62 -38.36 29.33
CA ALA A 135 34.35 -37.73 29.66
C ALA A 135 34.35 -36.29 29.14
N LYS A 136 33.57 -36.03 28.09
CA LYS A 136 33.03 -34.70 27.78
C LYS A 136 31.52 -34.85 27.73
N LEU A 137 30.85 -34.40 28.79
CA LEU A 137 29.42 -34.10 28.78
C LEU A 137 29.17 -32.96 27.80
N GLY A 138 29.12 -33.29 26.51
CA GLY A 138 28.63 -32.42 25.47
C GLY A 138 27.10 -32.46 25.51
N VAL A 139 26.50 -31.52 26.24
CA VAL A 139 25.07 -31.22 26.11
C VAL A 139 24.85 -30.83 24.65
N LYS A 140 24.34 -31.76 23.84
CA LYS A 140 23.85 -31.45 22.50
C LYS A 140 22.59 -30.62 22.67
N TYR A 141 22.74 -29.30 22.71
CA TYR A 141 21.67 -28.40 22.32
C TYR A 141 21.32 -28.74 20.87
N ARG A 142 20.35 -29.62 20.68
CA ARG A 142 19.63 -29.71 19.42
C ARG A 142 18.80 -28.43 19.35
N GLN A 143 19.43 -27.34 18.90
CA GLN A 143 18.68 -26.18 18.41
C GLN A 143 17.77 -26.74 17.33
N SER A 144 16.47 -26.82 17.64
CA SER A 144 15.45 -26.98 16.63
C SER A 144 15.68 -25.84 15.64
N LEU A 145 16.16 -26.16 14.44
CA LEU A 145 16.17 -25.23 13.33
C LEU A 145 14.76 -24.63 13.27
N PRO A 146 14.59 -23.31 13.35
CA PRO A 146 13.27 -22.71 13.29
C PRO A 146 12.62 -23.19 11.99
N ASN A 147 11.42 -23.76 12.12
CA ASN A 147 10.60 -24.24 11.01
C ASN A 147 10.82 -23.36 9.77
N TYR A 148 11.55 -23.87 8.77
CA TYR A 148 11.74 -23.18 7.51
C TYR A 148 10.37 -23.12 6.83
N ARG A 149 9.64 -22.04 7.09
CA ARG A 149 8.49 -21.66 6.27
C ARG A 149 9.06 -21.00 5.04
N PRO A 150 8.92 -21.59 3.83
CA PRO A 150 9.35 -20.90 2.62
C PRO A 150 8.68 -19.52 2.60
N ALA A 151 9.48 -18.48 2.38
CA ALA A 151 8.97 -17.12 2.32
C ALA A 151 7.87 -17.06 1.26
N THR A 152 6.67 -16.63 1.65
CA THR A 152 5.56 -16.48 0.70
C THR A 152 6.00 -15.52 -0.41
N PRO A 153 5.89 -15.90 -1.70
CA PRO A 153 6.34 -15.04 -2.79
C PRO A 153 5.68 -13.66 -2.74
N SER A 154 6.48 -12.61 -2.92
CA SER A 154 6.03 -11.23 -3.11
C SER A 154 6.73 -10.64 -4.33
N PRO A 155 6.10 -9.69 -5.05
CA PRO A 155 6.77 -9.01 -6.17
C PRO A 155 8.10 -8.39 -5.74
N LYS A 156 9.15 -8.64 -6.51
CA LYS A 156 10.52 -8.14 -6.28
C LYS A 156 10.96 -7.10 -7.30
N SER A 157 10.17 -6.91 -8.37
CA SER A 157 10.43 -5.92 -9.42
C SER A 157 9.17 -5.17 -9.80
N GLY A 158 9.34 -4.01 -10.44
CA GLY A 158 8.20 -3.26 -10.98
C GLY A 158 7.41 -4.08 -12.01
N THR A 159 8.08 -4.90 -12.81
CA THR A 159 7.42 -5.84 -13.74
C THR A 159 6.53 -6.83 -13.00
N GLU A 160 7.04 -7.51 -11.97
CA GLU A 160 6.24 -8.45 -11.18
C GLU A 160 5.04 -7.77 -10.50
N LEU A 161 5.25 -6.58 -9.93
CA LEU A 161 4.18 -5.81 -9.26
C LEU A 161 3.10 -5.40 -10.27
N TYR A 162 3.51 -4.97 -11.47
CA TYR A 162 2.60 -4.62 -12.55
C TYR A 162 1.69 -5.78 -12.91
N TYR A 163 2.28 -6.95 -13.19
CA TYR A 163 1.53 -8.13 -13.61
C TYR A 163 0.69 -8.74 -12.47
N GLN A 164 1.12 -8.63 -11.21
CA GLN A 164 0.28 -8.97 -10.05
C GLN A 164 -0.97 -8.09 -10.01
N ARG A 165 -0.80 -6.77 -10.14
CA ARG A 165 -1.91 -5.80 -10.11
C ARG A 165 -2.87 -5.99 -11.27
N LEU A 166 -2.33 -6.21 -12.47
CA LEU A 166 -3.11 -6.50 -13.67
C LEU A 166 -3.90 -7.81 -13.54
N ALA A 167 -3.30 -8.87 -13.00
CA ALA A 167 -3.99 -10.14 -12.74
C ALA A 167 -5.13 -9.96 -11.72
N ALA A 168 -4.88 -9.23 -10.62
CA ALA A 168 -5.90 -8.92 -9.63
C ALA A 168 -7.09 -8.16 -10.25
N LEU A 169 -6.81 -7.12 -11.03
CA LEU A 169 -7.83 -6.32 -11.68
C LEU A 169 -8.66 -7.17 -12.66
N ARG A 170 -8.03 -8.01 -13.47
CA ARG A 170 -8.75 -8.91 -14.39
C ARG A 170 -9.63 -9.92 -13.67
N ALA A 171 -9.20 -10.38 -12.48
CA ALA A 171 -10.01 -11.22 -11.60
C ALA A 171 -11.16 -10.47 -10.89
N GLY A 172 -11.38 -9.19 -11.20
CA GLY A 172 -12.43 -8.39 -10.57
C GLY A 172 -12.09 -7.99 -9.13
N LYS A 173 -10.80 -8.00 -8.76
CA LYS A 173 -10.31 -7.72 -7.40
C LYS A 173 -9.36 -6.52 -7.39
N LEU A 174 -9.22 -5.90 -6.22
CA LEU A 174 -8.12 -4.96 -5.96
C LEU A 174 -6.94 -5.74 -5.39
N TYR A 175 -5.73 -5.51 -5.92
CA TYR A 175 -4.54 -6.22 -5.46
C TYR A 175 -4.26 -5.99 -3.95
N THR A 176 -4.63 -4.82 -3.43
CA THR A 176 -4.51 -4.48 -2.00
C THR A 176 -5.40 -5.32 -1.08
N ARG A 177 -6.38 -6.05 -1.64
CA ARG A 177 -7.27 -6.97 -0.92
C ARG A 177 -6.85 -8.44 -1.06
N LEU A 178 -5.71 -8.70 -1.69
CA LEU A 178 -5.21 -10.03 -1.93
C LEU A 178 -3.88 -10.27 -1.18
N PRO A 179 -3.60 -11.50 -0.73
CA PRO A 179 -2.26 -11.87 -0.29
C PRO A 179 -1.23 -11.59 -1.39
N ALA A 180 -0.01 -11.18 -1.02
CA ALA A 180 1.03 -10.82 -2.00
C ALA A 180 1.36 -11.95 -2.98
N HIS A 181 1.24 -13.21 -2.57
CA HIS A 181 1.50 -14.39 -3.40
C HIS A 181 0.35 -14.74 -4.36
N SER A 182 -0.77 -14.00 -4.34
CA SER A 182 -1.90 -14.25 -5.24
C SER A 182 -1.46 -14.14 -6.69
N PHE A 183 -1.81 -15.14 -7.49
CA PHE A 183 -1.38 -15.25 -8.90
C PHE A 183 0.15 -15.35 -9.09
N SER A 184 0.92 -15.74 -8.08
CA SER A 184 2.40 -15.85 -8.18
C SER A 184 2.88 -16.80 -9.28
N SER A 185 2.08 -17.82 -9.64
CA SER A 185 2.37 -18.66 -10.81
C SER A 185 2.46 -17.87 -12.12
N PHE A 186 1.81 -16.70 -12.20
CA PHE A 186 1.79 -15.82 -13.37
C PHE A 186 2.91 -14.77 -13.33
N TRP A 187 3.11 -14.06 -12.21
CA TRP A 187 4.08 -12.97 -12.17
C TRP A 187 5.45 -13.37 -11.63
N ALA A 188 5.55 -14.32 -10.69
CA ALA A 188 6.80 -14.60 -9.96
C ALA A 188 7.86 -15.33 -10.79
N LYS A 189 7.43 -16.02 -11.86
CA LYS A 189 8.36 -16.67 -12.79
C LYS A 189 9.03 -15.68 -13.73
N GLY A 190 8.50 -14.45 -13.82
CA GLY A 190 8.92 -13.49 -14.84
C GLY A 190 8.64 -13.98 -16.26
N LEU A 191 7.78 -14.99 -16.43
CA LEU A 191 7.40 -15.59 -17.72
C LEU A 191 5.88 -15.55 -17.86
N ASN A 192 5.38 -15.33 -19.08
CA ASN A 192 3.99 -15.51 -19.44
C ASN A 192 3.63 -17.01 -19.58
N HIS A 193 2.36 -17.30 -19.88
CA HIS A 193 1.83 -18.67 -20.03
C HIS A 193 2.49 -19.50 -21.15
N LYS A 194 3.19 -18.87 -22.09
CA LYS A 194 3.95 -19.52 -23.18
C LYS A 194 5.43 -19.70 -22.82
N GLY A 195 5.83 -19.40 -21.58
CA GLY A 195 7.22 -19.45 -21.15
C GLY A 195 8.09 -18.29 -21.65
N VAL A 196 7.49 -17.22 -22.19
CA VAL A 196 8.23 -16.04 -22.70
C VAL A 196 8.39 -15.01 -21.57
N PRO A 197 9.55 -14.37 -21.40
CA PRO A 197 9.75 -13.36 -20.37
C PRO A 197 8.73 -12.22 -20.40
N LEU A 198 8.20 -11.87 -19.23
CA LEU A 198 7.30 -10.75 -19.03
C LEU A 198 8.03 -9.45 -19.40
N SER A 199 7.45 -8.72 -20.35
CA SER A 199 8.00 -7.45 -20.79
C SER A 199 7.95 -6.40 -19.68
N LYS A 200 8.99 -5.56 -19.58
CA LYS A 200 8.99 -4.45 -18.63
C LYS A 200 7.90 -3.45 -19.03
N PRO A 201 6.94 -3.12 -18.14
CA PRO A 201 5.88 -2.19 -18.47
C PRO A 201 6.41 -0.78 -18.69
N THR A 202 5.92 -0.13 -19.73
CA THR A 202 6.16 1.29 -20.01
C THR A 202 5.44 2.19 -19.01
N TYR A 203 5.86 3.45 -18.94
CA TYR A 203 5.16 4.46 -18.13
C TYR A 203 3.69 4.62 -18.53
N GLN A 204 3.36 4.54 -19.82
CA GLN A 204 1.97 4.62 -20.28
C GLN A 204 1.15 3.41 -19.85
N GLN A 205 1.72 2.20 -19.87
CA GLN A 205 1.05 1.00 -19.37
C GLN A 205 0.77 1.07 -17.85
N TRP A 206 1.69 1.66 -17.07
CA TRP A 206 1.42 1.97 -15.66
C TRP A 206 0.27 2.95 -15.49
N LYS A 207 0.27 4.08 -16.21
CA LYS A 207 -0.83 5.05 -16.18
C LYS A 207 -2.17 4.40 -16.53
N GLN A 208 -2.19 3.57 -17.57
CA GLN A 208 -3.40 2.87 -18.01
C GLN A 208 -3.93 1.91 -16.94
N LEU A 209 -3.05 1.08 -16.35
CA LEU A 209 -3.44 0.15 -15.29
C LEU A 209 -4.06 0.89 -14.09
N LEU A 210 -3.40 1.94 -13.61
CA LEU A 210 -3.87 2.73 -12.46
C LEU A 210 -5.19 3.44 -12.74
N ALA A 211 -5.39 3.96 -13.97
CA ALA A 211 -6.66 4.55 -14.39
C ALA A 211 -7.78 3.50 -14.46
N GLN A 212 -7.47 2.27 -14.90
CA GLN A 212 -8.44 1.18 -14.89
C GLN A 212 -8.79 0.73 -13.47
N GLU A 213 -7.82 0.62 -12.56
CA GLU A 213 -8.08 0.35 -11.14
C GLU A 213 -8.95 1.46 -10.51
N ALA A 214 -8.65 2.74 -10.77
CA ALA A 214 -9.45 3.86 -10.29
C ALA A 214 -10.89 3.80 -10.82
N ARG A 215 -11.08 3.50 -12.11
CA ARG A 215 -12.41 3.29 -12.70
C ARG A 215 -13.14 2.11 -12.05
N ALA A 216 -12.45 1.00 -11.85
CA ALA A 216 -13.01 -0.18 -11.20
C ALA A 216 -13.44 0.15 -9.76
N VAL A 217 -12.65 0.92 -9.02
CA VAL A 217 -13.01 1.45 -7.69
C VAL A 217 -14.23 2.36 -7.75
N ALA A 218 -14.28 3.34 -8.66
CA ALA A 218 -15.39 4.28 -8.77
C ALA A 218 -16.76 3.59 -8.91
N TYR A 219 -16.81 2.47 -9.66
CA TYR A 219 -18.01 1.64 -9.83
C TYR A 219 -18.18 0.57 -8.74
N GLY A 220 -17.09 -0.03 -8.28
CA GLY A 220 -17.10 -1.22 -7.42
C GLY A 220 -16.98 -0.93 -5.92
N GLN A 221 -16.73 0.34 -5.52
CA GLN A 221 -16.55 0.70 -4.12
C GLN A 221 -17.82 0.54 -3.27
N GLY A 222 -19.03 0.64 -3.87
CA GLY A 222 -20.28 0.65 -3.10
C GLY A 222 -20.27 1.72 -2.01
N ASN A 223 -20.63 1.31 -0.78
CA ASN A 223 -20.60 2.13 0.44
C ASN A 223 -19.32 1.92 1.26
N ASN A 224 -18.33 1.18 0.73
CA ASN A 224 -17.11 0.93 1.47
C ASN A 224 -16.29 2.22 1.59
N ARG A 225 -15.68 2.39 2.76
CA ARG A 225 -14.67 3.43 2.97
C ARG A 225 -13.50 3.24 2.01
N LEU A 226 -13.01 4.33 1.42
CA LEU A 226 -11.88 4.31 0.48
C LEU A 226 -10.77 5.27 0.92
N SER A 227 -9.57 4.75 1.13
CA SER A 227 -8.35 5.55 1.24
C SER A 227 -7.50 5.40 -0.01
N MET A 228 -6.96 6.52 -0.48
CA MET A 228 -6.12 6.59 -1.67
C MET A 228 -4.72 7.09 -1.30
N VAL A 229 -3.69 6.49 -1.89
CA VAL A 229 -2.30 6.96 -1.80
C VAL A 229 -1.86 7.42 -3.18
N VAL A 230 -1.37 8.65 -3.29
CA VAL A 230 -0.87 9.25 -4.53
C VAL A 230 0.60 9.62 -4.31
N GLY A 231 1.46 9.28 -5.27
CA GLY A 231 2.88 9.62 -5.16
C GLY A 231 3.75 8.91 -6.18
N ASP A 232 4.98 8.62 -5.78
CA ASP A 232 6.02 8.08 -6.64
C ASP A 232 6.35 6.59 -6.34
N SER A 233 7.63 6.20 -6.45
CA SER A 233 8.10 4.85 -6.13
C SER A 233 7.87 4.47 -4.67
N LEU A 234 8.01 5.42 -3.73
CA LEU A 234 7.78 5.15 -2.31
C LEU A 234 6.33 4.71 -2.09
N SER A 235 5.38 5.45 -2.67
CA SER A 235 3.96 5.14 -2.63
C SER A 235 3.63 3.85 -3.40
N LEU A 236 4.16 3.66 -4.61
CA LEU A 236 3.90 2.46 -5.44
C LEU A 236 4.22 1.17 -4.68
N TRP A 237 5.32 1.17 -3.93
CA TRP A 237 5.82 0.01 -3.19
C TRP A 237 5.26 -0.14 -1.77
N LEU A 238 4.35 0.73 -1.34
CA LEU A 238 3.68 0.62 -0.03
C LEU A 238 2.92 -0.71 0.08
N PRO A 239 3.34 -1.64 0.98
CA PRO A 239 2.71 -2.94 1.08
C PRO A 239 1.29 -2.84 1.66
N ALA A 240 0.35 -3.62 1.14
CA ALA A 240 -1.03 -3.59 1.60
C ALA A 240 -1.26 -4.31 2.94
N GLN A 241 -0.40 -5.28 3.29
CA GLN A 241 -0.61 -6.21 4.41
C GLN A 241 -0.56 -5.54 5.79
N GLY A 242 0.04 -4.34 5.90
CA GLY A 242 0.10 -3.53 7.12
C GLY A 242 -0.84 -2.32 7.13
N LEU A 243 -1.69 -2.16 6.11
CA LEU A 243 -2.67 -1.06 6.07
C LEU A 243 -3.97 -1.43 6.82
N PRO A 244 -4.69 -0.44 7.36
CA PRO A 244 -6.01 -0.63 7.96
C PRO A 244 -6.97 -1.47 7.09
N LYS A 245 -7.55 -2.53 7.68
CA LYS A 245 -8.30 -3.56 6.93
C LYS A 245 -9.79 -3.24 6.71
N TYR A 246 -10.34 -2.28 7.44
CA TYR A 246 -11.77 -1.90 7.41
C TYR A 246 -12.12 -0.96 6.24
N GLN A 247 -11.16 -0.64 5.37
CA GLN A 247 -11.35 0.20 4.19
C GLN A 247 -10.69 -0.41 2.96
N LEU A 248 -11.11 0.06 1.79
CA LEU A 248 -10.41 -0.18 0.53
C LEU A 248 -9.20 0.74 0.45
N TRP A 249 -8.13 0.25 -0.16
CA TRP A 249 -6.93 1.02 -0.44
C TRP A 249 -6.68 1.05 -1.95
N LEU A 250 -6.66 2.24 -2.53
CA LEU A 250 -6.29 2.46 -3.92
C LEU A 250 -4.94 3.17 -4.00
N ASN A 251 -3.94 2.46 -4.52
CA ASN A 251 -2.59 3.00 -4.66
C ASN A 251 -2.39 3.58 -6.07
N GLN A 252 -2.31 4.89 -6.17
CA GLN A 252 -2.06 5.66 -7.38
C GLN A 252 -0.61 6.17 -7.43
N GLY A 253 0.37 5.42 -6.92
CA GLY A 253 1.79 5.73 -7.05
C GLY A 253 2.42 5.18 -8.34
N ILE A 254 3.33 5.91 -8.98
CA ILE A 254 4.14 5.41 -10.11
C ILE A 254 5.62 5.71 -9.86
N SER A 255 6.46 4.68 -10.05
CA SER A 255 7.90 4.81 -9.85
C SER A 255 8.52 5.93 -10.69
N GLY A 256 9.30 6.79 -10.03
CA GLY A 256 10.07 7.85 -10.67
C GLY A 256 9.30 9.14 -10.99
N GLU A 257 8.00 9.20 -10.69
CA GLU A 257 7.22 10.41 -10.95
C GLU A 257 7.67 11.61 -10.12
N ASN A 258 7.74 12.76 -10.78
CA ASN A 258 7.87 14.07 -10.14
C ASN A 258 6.48 14.73 -9.95
N THR A 259 6.45 15.86 -9.25
CA THR A 259 5.18 16.57 -8.97
C THR A 259 4.44 17.02 -10.24
N SER A 260 5.14 17.41 -11.31
CA SER A 260 4.52 17.77 -12.59
C SER A 260 3.81 16.59 -13.25
N GLN A 261 4.41 15.40 -13.21
CA GLN A 261 3.83 14.18 -13.80
C GLN A 261 2.58 13.75 -13.03
N ILE A 262 2.63 13.77 -11.69
CA ILE A 262 1.46 13.48 -10.84
C ILE A 262 0.33 14.47 -11.14
N LEU A 263 0.63 15.77 -11.18
CA LEU A 263 -0.35 16.81 -11.50
C LEU A 263 -1.04 16.56 -12.85
N SER A 264 -0.29 16.14 -13.87
CA SER A 264 -0.83 15.91 -15.22
C SER A 264 -1.84 14.77 -15.34
N ARG A 265 -1.99 13.91 -14.32
CA ARG A 265 -2.83 12.70 -14.38
C ARG A 265 -3.90 12.61 -13.31
N LEU A 266 -4.15 13.68 -12.54
CA LEU A 266 -5.17 13.67 -11.48
C LEU A 266 -6.58 13.36 -12.00
N SER A 267 -6.88 13.73 -13.25
CA SER A 267 -8.15 13.42 -13.91
C SER A 267 -8.40 11.92 -14.10
N ALA A 268 -7.36 11.08 -14.07
CA ALA A 268 -7.49 9.64 -14.25
C ALA A 268 -8.26 8.94 -13.11
N PHE A 269 -8.37 9.58 -11.94
CA PHE A 269 -9.05 9.04 -10.77
C PHE A 269 -10.07 10.01 -10.15
N SER A 270 -10.43 11.10 -10.85
CA SER A 270 -11.38 12.11 -10.35
C SER A 270 -12.79 11.56 -10.09
N GLN A 271 -13.17 10.46 -10.74
CA GLN A 271 -14.48 9.82 -10.56
C GLN A 271 -14.55 8.88 -9.35
N THR A 272 -13.43 8.66 -8.66
CA THR A 272 -13.44 7.90 -7.39
C THR A 272 -14.07 8.74 -6.28
N ARG A 273 -14.58 8.09 -5.22
CA ARG A 273 -15.12 8.80 -4.05
C ARG A 273 -14.35 8.40 -2.79
N PRO A 274 -13.10 8.89 -2.63
CA PRO A 274 -12.27 8.59 -1.47
C PRO A 274 -12.75 9.34 -0.23
N ASP A 275 -12.65 8.67 0.91
CA ASP A 275 -12.77 9.26 2.24
C ASP A 275 -11.50 9.99 2.66
N THR A 276 -10.36 9.50 2.21
CA THR A 276 -9.05 10.03 2.60
C THR A 276 -8.07 9.89 1.45
N ILE A 277 -7.31 10.95 1.19
CA ILE A 277 -6.28 10.98 0.14
C ILE A 277 -4.96 11.38 0.78
N TYR A 278 -3.95 10.51 0.66
CA TYR A 278 -2.58 10.75 1.10
C TYR A 278 -1.70 11.08 -0.11
N VAL A 279 -1.02 12.22 -0.08
CA VAL A 279 -0.12 12.64 -1.16
C VAL A 279 1.31 12.73 -0.62
N MET A 280 2.26 12.03 -1.24
CA MET A 280 3.70 12.22 -1.00
C MET A 280 4.40 12.34 -2.34
N ALA A 281 5.10 13.46 -2.58
CA ALA A 281 5.87 13.68 -3.80
C ALA A 281 6.94 14.76 -3.57
N GLY A 282 7.97 14.78 -4.42
CA GLY A 282 9.00 15.82 -4.45
C GLY A 282 10.43 15.31 -4.45
N ILE A 283 10.69 14.07 -4.02
CA ILE A 283 12.07 13.52 -3.98
C ILE A 283 12.64 13.35 -5.39
N ASN A 284 11.81 12.99 -6.38
CA ASN A 284 12.24 12.89 -7.78
C ASN A 284 12.46 14.27 -8.41
N ASP A 285 11.67 15.28 -8.04
CA ASP A 285 11.90 16.67 -8.46
C ASP A 285 13.27 17.17 -7.98
N LEU A 286 13.60 16.90 -6.71
CA LEU A 286 14.90 17.20 -6.12
C LEU A 286 16.04 16.49 -6.86
N ARG A 287 15.88 15.18 -7.13
CA ARG A 287 16.87 14.40 -7.90
C ARG A 287 17.05 14.89 -9.33
N GLN A 288 16.01 15.46 -9.92
CA GLN A 288 16.00 16.04 -11.27
C GLN A 288 16.40 17.54 -11.28
N GLY A 289 16.84 18.09 -10.15
CA GLY A 289 17.31 19.48 -10.07
C GLY A 289 16.22 20.54 -10.22
N LYS A 290 14.95 20.21 -10.01
CA LYS A 290 13.85 21.21 -10.04
C LYS A 290 14.00 22.19 -8.87
N THR A 291 13.54 23.43 -9.06
CA THR A 291 13.57 24.47 -8.02
C THR A 291 12.49 24.24 -6.97
N ASP A 292 12.68 24.79 -5.78
CA ASP A 292 11.70 24.68 -4.68
C ASP A 292 10.34 25.29 -5.08
N GLN A 293 10.38 26.41 -5.82
CA GLN A 293 9.18 27.07 -6.33
C GLN A 293 8.36 26.15 -7.24
N VAL A 294 8.99 25.37 -8.12
CA VAL A 294 8.30 24.42 -9.00
C VAL A 294 7.61 23.34 -8.17
N ILE A 295 8.32 22.77 -7.19
CA ILE A 295 7.80 21.71 -6.33
C ILE A 295 6.58 22.21 -5.53
N VAL A 296 6.72 23.37 -4.88
CA VAL A 296 5.66 23.97 -4.06
C VAL A 296 4.45 24.37 -4.91
N ASN A 297 4.66 24.98 -6.09
CA ASN A 297 3.57 25.35 -6.99
C ASN A 297 2.80 24.14 -7.49
N ASN A 298 3.50 23.06 -7.87
CA ASN A 298 2.85 21.84 -8.32
C ASN A 298 2.07 21.19 -7.17
N LEU A 299 2.64 21.10 -5.97
CA LEU A 299 1.93 20.53 -4.81
C LEU A 299 0.71 21.37 -4.42
N ARG A 300 0.79 22.71 -4.53
CA ARG A 300 -0.38 23.59 -4.34
C ARG A 300 -1.46 23.30 -5.37
N GLN A 301 -1.10 23.17 -6.65
CA GLN A 301 -2.05 22.84 -7.72
C GLN A 301 -2.64 21.44 -7.55
N ILE A 302 -1.83 20.45 -7.16
CA ILE A 302 -2.31 19.10 -6.83
C ILE A 302 -3.34 19.18 -5.70
N THR A 303 -3.03 19.93 -4.64
CA THR A 303 -3.93 20.09 -3.49
C THR A 303 -5.26 20.71 -3.90
N ARG A 304 -5.22 21.80 -4.70
CA ARG A 304 -6.42 22.46 -5.24
C ARG A 304 -7.27 21.55 -6.11
N GLN A 305 -6.65 20.86 -7.07
CA GLN A 305 -7.39 19.98 -7.97
C GLN A 305 -7.99 18.77 -7.24
N LEU A 306 -7.27 18.20 -6.27
CA LEU A 306 -7.81 17.12 -5.43
C LEU A 306 -8.97 17.60 -4.56
N ARG A 307 -8.89 18.81 -4.00
CA ARG A 307 -10.02 19.42 -3.27
C ARG A 307 -11.23 19.64 -4.16
N GLN A 308 -11.04 20.12 -5.38
CA GLN A 308 -12.11 20.32 -6.35
C GLN A 308 -12.75 19.00 -6.78
N ASN A 309 -11.94 17.99 -7.07
CA ASN A 309 -12.42 16.67 -7.52
C ASN A 309 -13.06 15.85 -6.39
N HIS A 310 -12.58 16.04 -5.15
CA HIS A 310 -12.99 15.24 -3.98
C HIS A 310 -13.26 16.14 -2.77
N PRO A 311 -14.30 17.01 -2.81
CA PRO A 311 -14.54 18.03 -1.78
C PRO A 311 -14.80 17.43 -0.39
N GLN A 312 -15.35 16.23 -0.33
CA GLN A 312 -15.66 15.51 0.92
C GLN A 312 -14.49 14.70 1.49
N ALA A 313 -13.40 14.53 0.73
CA ALA A 313 -12.27 13.73 1.18
C ALA A 313 -11.44 14.48 2.23
N GLN A 314 -10.93 13.75 3.23
CA GLN A 314 -9.83 14.23 4.06
C GLN A 314 -8.54 14.20 3.22
N LEU A 315 -8.08 15.37 2.76
CA LEU A 315 -6.84 15.49 2.02
C LEU A 315 -5.65 15.69 2.98
N ILE A 316 -4.62 14.84 2.84
CA ILE A 316 -3.45 14.82 3.72
C ILE A 316 -2.18 14.86 2.85
N ILE A 317 -1.43 15.95 2.95
CA ILE A 317 -0.12 16.10 2.31
C ILE A 317 0.96 15.62 3.27
N GLN A 318 1.80 14.71 2.82
CA GLN A 318 2.88 14.12 3.61
C GLN A 318 4.19 14.82 3.31
N SER A 319 5.02 15.00 4.35
CA SER A 319 6.38 15.49 4.18
C SER A 319 7.18 14.62 3.20
N ILE A 320 8.07 15.25 2.43
CA ILE A 320 9.17 14.55 1.76
C ILE A 320 10.04 13.90 2.85
N LEU A 321 10.37 12.61 2.70
CA LEU A 321 11.22 11.88 3.64
C LEU A 321 12.68 12.39 3.57
N PRO A 322 13.48 12.24 4.64
CA PRO A 322 14.91 12.46 4.55
C PRO A 322 15.54 11.46 3.57
N THR A 323 16.78 11.71 3.17
CA THR A 323 17.53 10.84 2.27
C THR A 323 18.97 10.67 2.72
N ARG A 324 19.68 9.65 2.23
CA ARG A 324 21.15 9.56 2.29
C ARG A 324 21.80 9.77 0.92
N ALA A 325 21.02 10.16 -0.10
CA ALA A 325 21.54 10.51 -1.41
C ALA A 325 22.38 11.79 -1.32
N THR A 326 23.66 11.70 -1.66
CA THR A 326 24.62 12.81 -1.52
C THR A 326 24.26 14.04 -2.34
N ALA A 327 23.56 13.87 -3.47
CA ALA A 327 23.14 14.95 -4.34
C ALA A 327 21.94 15.78 -3.79
N ILE A 328 21.30 15.34 -2.70
CA ILE A 328 20.08 15.97 -2.18
C ILE A 328 20.31 16.39 -0.73
N SER A 329 20.24 17.70 -0.46
CA SER A 329 20.39 18.25 0.88
C SER A 329 19.15 18.01 1.74
N ASN A 330 19.30 17.33 2.88
CA ASN A 330 18.22 17.22 3.88
C ASN A 330 17.84 18.57 4.51
N GLN A 331 18.74 19.57 4.52
CA GLN A 331 18.37 20.93 4.94
C GLN A 331 17.36 21.54 3.96
N ARG A 332 17.59 21.35 2.66
CA ARG A 332 16.66 21.78 1.62
C ARG A 332 15.31 21.06 1.75
N ILE A 333 15.32 19.74 1.98
CA ILE A 333 14.10 18.97 2.23
C ILE A 333 13.32 19.53 3.43
N ARG A 334 13.99 19.87 4.54
CA ARG A 334 13.34 20.48 5.71
C ARG A 334 12.68 21.82 5.38
N ASN A 335 13.38 22.70 4.67
CA ASN A 335 12.84 24.00 4.26
C ASN A 335 11.64 23.84 3.31
N LEU A 336 11.71 22.88 2.37
CA LEU A 336 10.59 22.53 1.51
C LEU A 336 9.40 22.00 2.30
N ASN A 337 9.63 21.09 3.25
CA ASN A 337 8.59 20.53 4.09
C ASN A 337 7.84 21.60 4.92
N GLN A 338 8.52 22.68 5.34
CA GLN A 338 7.86 23.82 5.96
C GLN A 338 6.92 24.54 5.00
N GLN A 339 7.37 24.80 3.76
CA GLN A 339 6.52 25.40 2.71
C GLN A 339 5.35 24.49 2.33
N ILE A 340 5.58 23.17 2.26
CA ILE A 340 4.54 22.15 1.99
C ILE A 340 3.48 22.16 3.08
N ALA A 341 3.87 22.25 4.35
CA ALA A 341 2.93 22.36 5.47
C ALA A 341 2.07 23.62 5.37
N GLN A 342 2.69 24.76 5.04
CA GLN A 342 2.00 26.05 4.86
C GLN A 342 0.97 25.98 3.71
N ILE A 343 1.34 25.44 2.54
CA ILE A 343 0.40 25.33 1.43
C ILE A 343 -0.71 24.33 1.73
N ALA A 344 -0.43 23.24 2.45
CA ALA A 344 -1.47 22.28 2.82
C ALA A 344 -2.54 23.00 3.66
N GLN A 345 -2.13 23.75 4.69
CA GLN A 345 -3.04 24.52 5.52
C GLN A 345 -3.81 25.59 4.72
N GLN A 346 -3.13 26.37 3.88
CA GLN A 346 -3.76 27.43 3.07
C GLN A 346 -4.82 26.89 2.11
N GLU A 347 -4.61 25.70 1.55
CA GLU A 347 -5.55 25.04 0.63
C GLU A 347 -6.52 24.09 1.37
N GLY A 348 -6.57 24.21 2.70
CA GLY A 348 -7.48 23.47 3.58
C GLY A 348 -7.12 22.00 3.78
N ALA A 349 -6.00 21.49 3.28
CA ALA A 349 -5.53 20.13 3.53
C ALA A 349 -4.82 19.99 4.90
N ALA A 350 -4.79 18.78 5.43
CA ALA A 350 -3.96 18.45 6.58
C ALA A 350 -2.51 18.14 6.14
N TYR A 351 -1.56 18.28 7.07
CA TYR A 351 -0.16 17.94 6.84
C TYR A 351 0.29 16.83 7.79
N LEU A 352 0.95 15.80 7.26
CA LEU A 352 1.52 14.69 8.03
C LEU A 352 3.05 14.72 7.94
N ASN A 353 3.71 15.10 9.03
CA ASN A 353 5.17 15.18 9.11
C ASN A 353 5.81 13.81 9.38
N LEU A 354 6.04 13.04 8.32
CA LEU A 354 6.77 11.77 8.40
C LEU A 354 8.28 11.98 8.52
N HIS A 355 8.84 13.07 8.00
CA HIS A 355 10.28 13.31 7.93
C HIS A 355 10.96 13.06 9.29
N LYS A 356 10.37 13.55 10.38
CA LYS A 356 10.87 13.37 11.75
C LYS A 356 11.00 11.90 12.18
N LEU A 357 10.10 11.02 11.73
CA LEU A 357 10.12 9.58 12.06
C LEU A 357 11.24 8.82 11.36
N PHE A 358 11.71 9.32 10.22
CA PHE A 358 12.74 8.69 9.40
C PHE A 358 14.13 9.29 9.60
N THR A 359 14.24 10.37 10.36
CA THR A 359 15.47 11.13 10.55
C THR A 359 16.30 10.57 11.71
N ASP A 360 17.61 10.49 11.54
CA ASP A 360 18.58 10.18 12.60
C ASP A 360 19.06 11.45 13.32
N SER A 361 19.93 11.30 14.32
CA SER A 361 20.48 12.43 15.08
C SER A 361 21.31 13.42 14.24
N LYS A 362 21.73 13.04 13.04
CA LYS A 362 22.50 13.86 12.10
C LYS A 362 21.62 14.51 11.03
N GLY A 363 20.30 14.36 11.12
CA GLY A 363 19.39 14.93 10.14
C GLY A 363 19.32 14.13 8.82
N GLN A 364 19.82 12.89 8.78
CA GLN A 364 19.83 12.00 7.61
C GLN A 364 18.77 10.91 7.75
N MET A 365 18.46 10.20 6.67
CA MET A 365 17.61 9.02 6.76
C MET A 365 18.29 7.91 7.58
N GLN A 366 17.56 7.35 8.55
CA GLN A 366 18.02 6.23 9.37
C GLN A 366 18.40 5.03 8.48
N HIS A 367 19.59 4.46 8.73
CA HIS A 367 20.19 3.47 7.84
C HIS A 367 19.39 2.15 7.77
N ASN A 368 18.74 1.75 8.86
CA ASN A 368 17.89 0.54 8.90
C ASN A 368 16.53 0.74 8.22
N LEU A 369 16.12 1.98 7.93
CA LEU A 369 14.85 2.30 7.28
C LEU A 369 14.96 2.43 5.76
N THR A 370 16.18 2.38 5.20
CA THR A 370 16.41 2.56 3.77
C THR A 370 17.29 1.47 3.16
N THR A 371 17.02 1.12 1.90
CA THR A 371 17.83 0.15 1.13
C THR A 371 18.98 0.83 0.40
N ASP A 372 18.75 2.03 -0.16
CA ASP A 372 19.69 2.73 -1.04
C ASP A 372 19.86 4.23 -0.70
N GLY A 373 19.30 4.67 0.44
CA GLY A 373 19.27 6.06 0.85
C GLY A 373 18.03 6.83 0.39
N ILE A 374 17.16 6.25 -0.45
CA ILE A 374 15.87 6.84 -0.86
C ILE A 374 14.72 5.88 -0.57
N HIS A 375 14.81 4.65 -1.07
CA HIS A 375 13.74 3.65 -0.94
C HIS A 375 13.78 2.98 0.43
N LEU A 376 12.60 2.53 0.88
CA LEU A 376 12.43 2.02 2.23
C LEU A 376 12.73 0.52 2.32
N THR A 377 13.29 0.11 3.45
CA THR A 377 13.30 -1.30 3.86
C THR A 377 11.89 -1.73 4.28
N PRO A 378 11.62 -3.04 4.48
CA PRO A 378 10.39 -3.49 5.12
C PRO A 378 10.12 -2.78 6.45
N LEU A 379 11.16 -2.50 7.24
CA LEU A 379 11.05 -1.77 8.50
C LEU A 379 10.66 -0.30 8.26
N GLY A 380 11.25 0.37 7.27
CA GLY A 380 10.84 1.72 6.88
C GLY A 380 9.38 1.79 6.46
N TYR A 381 8.90 0.81 5.70
CA TYR A 381 7.48 0.70 5.34
C TYR A 381 6.58 0.45 6.55
N GLN A 382 7.03 -0.36 7.51
CA GLN A 382 6.29 -0.59 8.74
C GLN A 382 6.09 0.72 9.52
N VAL A 383 7.13 1.54 9.68
CA VAL A 383 7.03 2.86 10.33
C VAL A 383 5.99 3.74 9.63
N TRP A 384 5.99 3.75 8.29
CA TRP A 384 4.97 4.51 7.54
C TRP A 384 3.56 3.95 7.74
N GLN A 385 3.38 2.63 7.67
CA GLN A 385 2.09 1.97 7.87
C GLN A 385 1.52 2.24 9.26
N GLU A 386 2.35 2.24 10.30
CA GLU A 386 1.93 2.58 11.67
C GLU A 386 1.47 4.04 11.78
N ALA A 387 2.17 4.98 11.12
CA ALA A 387 1.75 6.37 11.05
C ALA A 387 0.40 6.53 10.33
N LEU A 388 0.16 5.79 9.24
CA LEU A 388 -1.13 5.76 8.54
C LEU A 388 -2.21 5.14 9.43
N GLN A 389 -1.95 4.01 10.08
CA GLN A 389 -2.89 3.34 10.98
C GLN A 389 -3.34 4.26 12.12
N TYR A 390 -2.41 5.01 12.72
CA TYR A 390 -2.75 5.97 13.74
C TYR A 390 -3.56 7.14 13.17
N THR A 391 -3.13 7.73 12.05
CA THR A 391 -3.84 8.83 11.39
C THR A 391 -5.29 8.45 11.09
N GLU A 392 -5.51 7.22 10.60
CA GLU A 392 -6.82 6.68 10.29
C GLU A 392 -7.72 6.49 11.52
N SER A 393 -7.13 6.16 12.67
CA SER A 393 -7.84 6.08 13.96
C SER A 393 -8.32 7.46 14.43
N LEU A 394 -7.51 8.51 14.26
CA LEU A 394 -7.90 9.89 14.57
C LEU A 394 -9.03 10.39 13.68
N ILE A 395 -8.96 10.10 12.37
CA ILE A 395 -10.04 10.45 11.43
C ILE A 395 -11.34 9.77 11.85
N ALA A 396 -11.29 8.48 12.19
CA ALA A 396 -12.46 7.74 12.67
C ALA A 396 -13.04 8.33 13.96
N ALA A 397 -12.19 8.67 14.94
CA ALA A 397 -12.60 9.28 16.20
C ALA A 397 -13.25 10.66 16.00
N ASN A 398 -12.68 11.50 15.12
CA ASN A 398 -13.25 12.81 14.81
C ASN A 398 -14.61 12.72 14.11
N ARG A 399 -14.78 11.75 13.20
CA ARG A 399 -16.07 11.49 12.56
C ARG A 399 -17.13 11.07 13.58
N ALA A 400 -16.79 10.17 14.50
CA ALA A 400 -17.71 9.70 15.54
C ALA A 400 -18.20 10.86 16.43
N ARG A 401 -17.30 11.78 16.81
CA ARG A 401 -17.66 12.98 17.59
C ARG A 401 -18.54 13.95 16.82
N ALA A 402 -18.28 14.14 15.52
CA ALA A 402 -19.08 15.02 14.68
C ALA A 402 -20.51 14.48 14.42
N SER A 403 -20.72 13.16 14.51
CA SER A 403 -22.04 12.54 14.39
C SER A 403 -22.84 12.48 15.71
N SER A 404 -22.21 12.79 16.84
CA SER A 404 -22.84 12.86 18.17
C SER A 404 -23.29 14.26 18.59
N LEU A 405 -23.00 15.26 17.75
CA LEU A 405 -23.46 16.65 17.85
C LEU A 405 -24.57 16.86 16.83
#